data_AF-A0A2E4W5P0-F1
#
_entry.id   AF-A0A2E4W5P0-F1
#
_cell.length_a   1.000
_cell.length_b   1.000
_cell.length_c   1.000
_cell.angle_alpha   90.00
_cell.angle_beta   90.00
_cell.angle_gamma   90.00
#
_symmetry.space_group_name_H-M   'P 1'
#
loop_
_entity.id
_entity.type
_entity.pdbx_description
1 polymer ?
#
loop_
_entity_poly.entity_id
_entity_poly.type
_entity_poly.pdbx_seq_one_letter_code
_entity_poly.pdbx_strand_id
1 'polypeptide(L)'
;MAEAFKKELAKSRLGKIADLLERSGIDPEEIGAVEKVRISEWQGLTKNDEGEAEIHDLGGVSVVIAPAWADGPEWPVVQQAPPITIKPVKAKTTRSKYKTAVVLPDPQIGFRMYEDGELDPFHDEASMDVAIQILVGLDADMVVNLGDFLDFAEFGKFEQEPAFAKTTQAAVDRGHRFLCDQRVNAPDAHIVLLEGNHDRRLQKAVTNNTAAALHLKRAEAPDDWPVMSVPYLLRLNEDHLNVEYVGGYPAGIYWINQNLACIHGHITRSRGSTVAAVVDDERTSIIHGHIHRIELQHKTRRTFEGAKRSLAASPGCLCRIDGAVPSTKGSTDPHGRPVNAVEDWQQGMAVVTYEEGDGNFDVELVPISRGEAIFRGTYYRARST
;
A
#
# COMPACT_ATOMS: atom_id res chain seq x y z
N MET A 1 -20.63 17.10 -91.82
CA MET A 1 -22.02 16.60 -91.69
C MET A 1 -22.14 15.30 -90.88
N ALA A 2 -21.28 14.29 -91.09
CA ALA A 2 -21.43 12.97 -90.43
C ALA A 2 -21.25 12.96 -88.89
N GLU A 3 -20.48 13.89 -88.32
CA GLU A 3 -20.19 13.94 -86.88
C GLU A 3 -21.29 14.64 -86.06
N ALA A 4 -21.93 15.65 -86.65
CA ALA A 4 -23.10 16.30 -86.08
C ALA A 4 -24.28 15.32 -85.98
N PHE A 5 -24.50 14.52 -87.04
CA PHE A 5 -25.54 13.49 -87.09
C PHE A 5 -25.32 12.38 -86.05
N LYS A 6 -24.07 11.95 -85.83
CA LYS A 6 -23.74 10.96 -84.78
C LYS A 6 -24.01 11.48 -83.37
N LYS A 7 -23.71 12.76 -83.09
CA LYS A 7 -24.02 13.40 -81.80
C LYS A 7 -25.52 13.52 -81.55
N GLU A 8 -26.27 13.85 -82.58
CA GLU A 8 -27.73 13.96 -82.53
C GLU A 8 -28.39 12.58 -82.29
N LEU A 9 -27.90 11.55 -82.96
CA LEU A 9 -28.34 10.17 -82.76
C LEU A 9 -28.00 9.64 -81.35
N ALA A 10 -26.83 9.99 -80.82
CA ALA A 10 -26.43 9.63 -79.45
C ALA A 10 -27.31 10.32 -78.40
N LYS A 11 -27.66 11.60 -78.60
CA LYS A 11 -28.62 12.32 -77.75
C LYS A 11 -30.02 11.71 -77.80
N SER A 12 -30.49 11.35 -78.99
CA SER A 12 -31.78 10.67 -79.18
C SER A 12 -31.81 9.32 -78.44
N ARG A 13 -30.74 8.54 -78.51
CA ARG A 13 -30.61 7.24 -77.82
C ARG A 13 -30.55 7.38 -76.30
N LEU A 14 -29.84 8.39 -75.78
CA LEU A 14 -29.81 8.71 -74.35
C LEU A 14 -31.17 9.18 -73.84
N GLY A 15 -31.88 9.99 -74.62
CA GLY A 15 -33.26 10.39 -74.32
C GLY A 15 -34.21 9.20 -74.19
N LYS A 16 -34.16 8.24 -75.13
CA LYS A 16 -35.00 7.02 -75.05
C LYS A 16 -34.72 6.15 -73.81
N ILE A 17 -33.49 6.17 -73.28
CA ILE A 17 -33.14 5.45 -72.04
C ILE A 17 -33.66 6.21 -70.82
N ALA A 18 -33.53 7.54 -70.81
CA ALA A 18 -34.07 8.39 -69.74
C ALA A 18 -35.61 8.26 -69.65
N ASP A 19 -36.31 8.30 -70.79
CA ASP A 19 -37.76 8.12 -70.86
C ASP A 19 -38.20 6.73 -70.34
N LEU A 20 -37.38 5.69 -70.58
CA LEU A 20 -37.65 4.34 -70.09
C LEU A 20 -37.50 4.27 -68.57
N LEU A 21 -36.42 4.86 -68.01
CA LEU A 21 -36.19 4.90 -66.57
C LEU A 21 -37.32 5.66 -65.84
N GLU A 22 -37.73 6.81 -66.40
CA GLU A 22 -38.83 7.61 -65.85
C GLU A 22 -40.17 6.86 -65.92
N ARG A 23 -40.50 6.23 -67.05
CA ARG A 23 -41.72 5.41 -67.20
C ARG A 23 -41.74 4.18 -66.29
N SER A 24 -40.58 3.60 -66.01
CA SER A 24 -40.43 2.47 -65.10
C SER A 24 -40.35 2.90 -63.62
N GLY A 25 -40.36 4.21 -63.33
CA GLY A 25 -40.32 4.73 -61.97
C GLY A 25 -39.00 4.49 -61.25
N ILE A 26 -37.90 4.36 -61.99
CA ILE A 26 -36.56 4.09 -61.45
C ILE A 26 -35.80 5.41 -61.34
N ASP A 27 -35.43 5.79 -60.12
CA ASP A 27 -34.56 6.94 -59.88
C ASP A 27 -33.12 6.61 -60.34
N PRO A 28 -32.50 7.41 -61.21
CA PRO A 28 -31.11 7.21 -61.62
C PRO A 28 -30.11 7.13 -60.46
N GLU A 29 -30.39 7.75 -59.31
CA GLU A 29 -29.52 7.70 -58.14
C GLU A 29 -29.53 6.34 -57.42
N GLU A 30 -30.56 5.51 -57.65
CA GLU A 30 -30.66 4.16 -57.08
C GLU A 30 -29.93 3.09 -57.92
N ILE A 31 -29.44 3.48 -59.11
CA ILE A 31 -28.72 2.59 -60.02
C ILE A 31 -27.25 2.51 -59.58
N GLY A 32 -26.86 1.37 -59.02
CA GLY A 32 -25.47 1.09 -58.64
C GLY A 32 -24.60 0.78 -59.86
N ALA A 33 -25.11 -0.04 -60.77
CA ALA A 33 -24.42 -0.40 -62.01
C ALA A 33 -25.41 -0.68 -63.16
N VAL A 34 -25.02 -0.30 -64.38
CA VAL A 34 -25.72 -0.67 -65.62
C VAL A 34 -25.00 -1.87 -66.22
N GLU A 35 -25.60 -3.05 -66.13
CA GLU A 35 -24.98 -4.28 -66.60
C GLU A 35 -25.13 -4.44 -68.12
N LYS A 36 -26.28 -4.04 -68.68
CA LYS A 36 -26.57 -4.24 -70.10
C LYS A 36 -27.61 -3.27 -70.64
N VAL A 37 -27.34 -2.71 -71.82
CA VAL A 37 -28.29 -1.89 -72.59
C VAL A 37 -28.52 -2.52 -73.96
N ARG A 38 -29.79 -2.73 -74.33
CA ARG A 38 -30.20 -3.19 -75.66
C ARG A 38 -31.19 -2.20 -76.26
N ILE A 39 -30.91 -1.75 -77.48
CA ILE A 39 -31.78 -0.89 -78.28
C ILE A 39 -32.04 -1.64 -79.58
N SER A 40 -33.31 -1.95 -79.86
CA SER A 40 -33.74 -2.63 -81.08
C SER A 40 -34.78 -1.78 -81.79
N GLU A 41 -34.64 -1.64 -83.11
CA GLU A 41 -35.58 -0.92 -83.96
C GLU A 41 -36.06 -1.91 -85.04
N TRP A 42 -37.38 -1.98 -85.26
CA TRP A 42 -38.00 -2.87 -86.24
C TRP A 42 -39.21 -2.19 -86.87
N GLN A 43 -39.54 -2.56 -88.10
CA GLN A 43 -40.65 -1.95 -88.83
C GLN A 43 -41.90 -2.83 -88.73
N GLY A 44 -42.99 -2.27 -88.21
CA GLY A 44 -44.32 -2.87 -88.25
C GLY A 44 -45.05 -2.41 -89.50
N LEU A 45 -45.71 -3.32 -90.21
CA LEU A 45 -46.40 -3.02 -91.47
C LEU A 45 -47.90 -3.21 -91.24
N THR A 46 -48.66 -2.12 -91.28
CA THR A 46 -50.12 -2.12 -91.11
C THR A 46 -50.77 -1.60 -92.38
N LYS A 47 -51.84 -2.25 -92.85
CA LYS A 47 -52.61 -1.76 -94.01
C LYS A 47 -53.71 -0.83 -93.54
N ASN A 48 -53.82 0.34 -94.18
CA ASN A 48 -54.93 1.26 -93.94
C ASN A 48 -56.19 0.81 -94.71
N ASP A 49 -57.34 1.45 -94.44
CA ASP A 49 -58.66 1.01 -94.93
C ASP A 49 -58.82 1.08 -96.47
N GLU A 50 -57.87 1.69 -97.20
CA GLU A 50 -57.82 1.73 -98.66
C GLU A 50 -56.81 0.74 -99.27
N GLY A 51 -56.17 -0.09 -98.44
CA GLY A 51 -55.34 -1.22 -98.86
C GLY A 51 -53.88 -0.90 -99.16
N GLU A 52 -53.42 0.33 -98.91
CA GLU A 52 -52.02 0.72 -98.98
C GLU A 52 -51.27 0.35 -97.69
N ALA A 53 -50.01 -0.04 -97.84
CA ALA A 53 -49.16 -0.47 -96.73
C ALA A 53 -48.51 0.75 -96.06
N GLU A 54 -48.84 0.99 -94.78
CA GLU A 54 -48.12 1.94 -93.93
C GLU A 54 -47.04 1.20 -93.14
N ILE A 55 -45.81 1.70 -93.26
CA ILE A 55 -44.65 1.22 -92.50
C ILE A 55 -44.51 2.11 -91.27
N HIS A 56 -44.64 1.51 -90.08
CA HIS A 56 -44.39 2.17 -88.81
C HIS A 56 -43.04 1.72 -88.26
N ASP A 57 -42.15 2.67 -87.99
CA ASP A 57 -40.92 2.41 -87.27
C ASP A 57 -41.22 2.22 -85.77
N LEU A 58 -40.98 1.02 -85.24
CA LEU A 58 -41.11 0.69 -83.82
C LEU A 58 -39.71 0.53 -83.20
N GLY A 59 -39.58 0.94 -81.94
CA GLY A 59 -38.34 0.81 -81.19
C GLY A 59 -38.59 0.26 -79.78
N GLY A 60 -37.68 -0.60 -79.32
CA GLY A 60 -37.65 -1.13 -77.96
C GLY A 60 -36.30 -0.85 -77.30
N VAL A 61 -36.34 -0.40 -76.05
CA VAL A 61 -35.16 -0.22 -75.20
C VAL A 61 -35.31 -1.14 -73.99
N SER A 62 -34.27 -1.90 -73.68
CA SER A 62 -34.19 -2.77 -72.50
C SER A 62 -32.87 -2.48 -71.78
N VAL A 63 -32.96 -2.21 -70.49
CA VAL A 63 -31.83 -1.94 -69.60
C VAL A 63 -31.88 -2.94 -68.45
N VAL A 64 -30.76 -3.59 -68.15
CA VAL A 64 -30.56 -4.41 -66.94
C VAL A 64 -29.67 -3.62 -66.00
N ILE A 65 -30.19 -3.33 -64.82
CA ILE A 65 -29.53 -2.54 -63.77
C ILE A 65 -29.41 -3.35 -62.49
N ALA A 66 -28.32 -3.14 -61.76
CA ALA A 66 -28.16 -3.59 -60.39
C ALA A 66 -28.36 -2.40 -59.43
N PRO A 67 -29.17 -2.56 -58.37
CA PRO A 67 -29.39 -1.48 -57.41
C PRO A 67 -28.13 -1.17 -56.59
N ALA A 68 -27.94 0.09 -56.19
CA ALA A 68 -26.76 0.57 -55.46
C ALA A 68 -26.52 -0.13 -54.10
N TRP A 69 -27.54 -0.76 -53.54
CA TRP A 69 -27.48 -1.48 -52.27
C TRP A 69 -27.27 -3.00 -52.41
N ALA A 70 -27.08 -3.51 -53.64
CA ALA A 70 -26.93 -4.94 -53.91
C ALA A 70 -25.77 -5.59 -53.12
N ASP A 71 -24.69 -4.84 -52.88
CA ASP A 71 -23.49 -5.33 -52.19
C ASP A 71 -23.50 -5.08 -50.66
N GLY A 72 -24.59 -4.51 -50.12
CA GLY A 72 -24.77 -4.23 -48.70
C GLY A 72 -24.06 -2.95 -48.21
N PRO A 73 -24.24 -2.56 -46.93
CA PRO A 73 -23.64 -1.35 -46.38
C PRO A 73 -22.13 -1.48 -46.22
N GLU A 74 -21.37 -0.51 -46.72
CA GLU A 74 -19.92 -0.39 -46.50
C GLU A 74 -19.62 -0.08 -45.04
N TRP A 75 -19.24 -1.10 -44.26
CA TRP A 75 -18.73 -0.88 -42.91
C TRP A 75 -17.30 -0.34 -42.97
N PRO A 76 -16.95 0.74 -42.25
CA PRO A 76 -15.57 1.18 -42.17
C PRO A 76 -14.73 0.05 -41.57
N VAL A 77 -13.74 -0.42 -42.33
CA VAL A 77 -12.81 -1.46 -41.89
C VAL A 77 -12.14 -1.03 -40.58
N VAL A 78 -11.95 -1.98 -39.65
CA VAL A 78 -11.31 -1.74 -38.36
C VAL A 78 -9.96 -1.04 -38.58
N GLN A 79 -9.87 0.22 -38.16
CA GLN A 79 -8.64 1.01 -38.25
C GLN A 79 -7.81 0.82 -36.99
N GLN A 80 -6.49 0.74 -37.16
CA GLN A 80 -5.56 0.74 -36.03
C GLN A 80 -5.54 2.11 -35.37
N ALA A 81 -5.24 2.15 -34.06
CA ALA A 81 -4.97 3.41 -33.37
C ALA A 81 -3.75 4.11 -34.00
N PRO A 82 -3.73 5.46 -34.08
CA PRO A 82 -2.60 6.19 -34.61
C PRO A 82 -1.29 5.88 -33.87
N PRO A 83 -0.13 5.81 -34.57
CA PRO A 83 1.15 5.61 -33.92
C PRO A 83 1.46 6.78 -32.97
N ILE A 84 1.76 6.46 -31.71
CA ILE A 84 2.15 7.46 -30.70
C ILE A 84 3.67 7.41 -30.46
N THR A 85 4.31 8.58 -30.40
CA THR A 85 5.71 8.69 -29.99
C THR A 85 5.80 8.84 -28.49
N ILE A 86 6.36 7.86 -27.81
CA ILE A 86 6.58 7.88 -26.36
C ILE A 86 7.92 8.55 -26.08
N LYS A 87 7.92 9.63 -25.29
CA LYS A 87 9.14 10.31 -24.83
C LYS A 87 9.36 10.02 -23.34
N PRO A 88 10.61 9.78 -22.90
CA PRO A 88 10.90 9.61 -21.49
C PRO A 88 10.61 10.90 -20.71
N VAL A 89 9.99 10.77 -19.55
CA VAL A 89 9.79 11.89 -18.62
C VAL A 89 11.13 12.21 -17.96
N LYS A 90 11.60 13.45 -18.09
CA LYS A 90 12.77 13.93 -17.34
C LYS A 90 12.35 14.18 -15.89
N ALA A 91 12.92 13.42 -14.96
CA ALA A 91 12.72 13.68 -13.53
C ALA A 91 13.47 14.96 -13.11
N LYS A 92 12.83 15.82 -12.31
CA LYS A 92 13.49 16.92 -11.59
C LYS A 92 13.64 16.50 -10.14
N THR A 93 14.84 16.61 -9.57
CA THR A 93 15.07 16.42 -8.14
C THR A 93 14.71 17.72 -7.41
N THR A 94 13.57 17.73 -6.72
CA THR A 94 13.20 18.78 -5.76
C THR A 94 13.56 18.35 -4.34
N ARG A 95 13.90 19.31 -3.47
CA ARG A 95 14.06 19.04 -2.03
C ARG A 95 12.74 18.51 -1.49
N SER A 96 12.79 17.41 -0.74
CA SER A 96 11.59 16.80 -0.15
C SER A 96 10.94 17.77 0.83
N LYS A 97 9.61 17.91 0.74
CA LYS A 97 8.78 18.63 1.73
C LYS A 97 8.23 17.69 2.82
N TYR A 98 8.53 16.39 2.69
CA TYR A 98 8.01 15.34 3.56
C TYR A 98 8.91 15.18 4.78
N LYS A 99 8.27 14.87 5.91
CA LYS A 99 8.93 14.48 7.15
C LYS A 99 9.19 12.99 7.18
N THR A 100 10.14 12.58 8.03
CA THR A 100 10.53 11.18 8.23
C THR A 100 10.28 10.78 9.68
N ALA A 101 9.54 9.70 9.91
CA ALA A 101 9.43 9.06 11.21
C ALA A 101 10.10 7.67 11.17
N VAL A 102 10.89 7.36 12.19
CA VAL A 102 11.47 6.04 12.42
C VAL A 102 10.65 5.33 13.50
N VAL A 103 10.20 4.11 13.23
CA VAL A 103 9.34 3.35 14.13
C VAL A 103 10.05 2.07 14.57
N LEU A 104 10.27 1.93 15.88
CA LEU A 104 11.04 0.86 16.50
C LEU A 104 10.12 -0.06 17.31
N PRO A 105 10.00 -1.36 16.94
CA PRO A 105 9.17 -2.32 17.66
C PRO A 105 9.91 -3.05 18.78
N ASP A 106 9.19 -3.32 19.86
CA ASP A 106 9.36 -4.46 20.79
C ASP A 106 10.82 -4.93 20.98
N PRO A 107 11.73 -4.10 21.55
CA PRO A 107 13.06 -4.55 21.89
C PRO A 107 13.05 -5.52 23.08
N GLN A 108 12.01 -5.49 23.92
CA GLN A 108 11.84 -6.34 25.11
C GLN A 108 13.11 -6.37 25.97
N ILE A 109 13.61 -5.20 26.35
CA ILE A 109 14.85 -5.07 27.12
C ILE A 109 14.64 -5.67 28.50
N GLY A 110 15.27 -6.82 28.73
CA GLY A 110 15.14 -7.65 29.92
C GLY A 110 16.21 -8.74 29.92
N PHE A 111 16.30 -9.49 31.02
CA PHE A 111 17.37 -10.47 31.21
C PHE A 111 16.91 -11.72 31.97
N ARG A 112 17.66 -12.81 31.79
CA ARG A 112 17.83 -13.87 32.79
C ARG A 112 19.18 -13.70 33.47
N MET A 113 19.25 -14.05 34.75
CA MET A 113 20.48 -14.15 35.52
C MET A 113 20.77 -15.62 35.82
N TYR A 114 21.91 -16.12 35.36
CA TYR A 114 22.37 -17.47 35.62
C TYR A 114 23.04 -17.61 36.99
N GLU A 115 23.32 -18.85 37.41
CA GLU A 115 23.89 -19.15 38.74
C GLU A 115 25.24 -18.46 39.00
N ASP A 116 26.02 -18.22 37.94
CA ASP A 116 27.30 -17.51 37.99
C ASP A 116 27.15 -15.97 37.97
N GLY A 117 25.92 -15.47 37.87
CA GLY A 117 25.61 -14.05 37.78
C GLY A 117 25.67 -13.47 36.36
N GLU A 118 25.93 -14.30 35.34
CA GLU A 118 25.84 -13.87 33.95
C GLU A 118 24.42 -13.42 33.61
N LEU A 119 24.31 -12.27 32.93
CA LEU A 119 23.04 -11.74 32.45
C LEU A 119 22.87 -12.08 30.96
N ASP A 120 21.86 -12.89 30.67
CA ASP A 120 21.47 -13.25 29.30
C ASP A 120 20.32 -12.35 28.82
N PRO A 121 20.57 -11.47 27.82
CA PRO A 121 19.58 -10.48 27.39
C PRO A 121 18.45 -11.10 26.56
N PHE A 122 17.26 -10.51 26.67
CA PHE A 122 16.12 -10.80 25.79
C PHE A 122 16.16 -9.96 24.52
N HIS A 123 16.69 -8.73 24.62
CA HIS A 123 16.85 -7.84 23.48
C HIS A 123 18.02 -8.29 22.59
N ASP A 124 17.96 -7.98 21.29
CA ASP A 124 19.01 -8.30 20.34
C ASP A 124 19.87 -7.06 20.05
N GLU A 125 21.05 -7.02 20.65
CA GLU A 125 21.98 -5.88 20.53
C GLU A 125 22.35 -5.59 19.07
N ALA A 126 22.50 -6.63 18.24
CA ALA A 126 22.84 -6.47 16.83
C ALA A 126 21.70 -5.81 16.04
N SER A 127 20.46 -6.18 16.33
CA SER A 127 19.26 -5.62 15.70
C SER A 127 19.01 -4.18 16.12
N MET A 128 19.17 -3.90 17.42
CA MET A 128 19.10 -2.53 17.94
C MET A 128 20.18 -1.64 17.33
N ASP A 129 21.41 -2.14 17.20
CA ASP A 129 22.51 -1.39 16.58
C ASP A 129 22.22 -1.05 15.10
N VAL A 130 21.75 -2.02 14.31
CA VAL A 130 21.35 -1.78 12.91
C VAL A 130 20.22 -0.74 12.82
N ALA A 131 19.23 -0.81 13.71
CA ALA A 131 18.14 0.16 13.73
C ALA A 131 18.65 1.59 14.03
N ILE A 132 19.61 1.74 14.94
CA ILE A 132 20.25 3.03 15.23
C ILE A 132 21.08 3.52 14.05
N GLN A 133 21.81 2.64 13.36
CA GLN A 133 22.56 3.03 12.15
C GLN A 133 21.63 3.54 11.05
N ILE A 134 20.46 2.92 10.87
CA ILE A 134 19.45 3.38 9.91
C ILE A 134 18.86 4.73 10.34
N LEU A 135 18.57 4.92 11.64
CA LEU A 135 18.12 6.19 12.20
C LEU A 135 19.10 7.33 11.87
N VAL A 136 20.40 7.11 12.09
CA VAL A 136 21.46 8.09 11.78
C VAL A 136 21.45 8.50 10.30
N GLY A 137 21.13 7.58 9.40
CA GLY A 137 21.09 7.85 7.96
C GLY A 137 19.86 8.63 7.47
N LEU A 138 18.85 8.86 8.31
CA LEU A 138 17.52 9.29 7.88
C LEU A 138 17.12 10.72 8.23
N ASP A 139 17.91 11.45 9.04
CA ASP A 139 17.56 12.80 9.53
C ASP A 139 16.10 12.85 10.02
N ALA A 140 15.77 11.94 10.95
CA ALA A 140 14.40 11.69 11.35
C ALA A 140 13.81 12.87 12.13
N ASP A 141 12.61 13.31 11.76
CA ASP A 141 11.83 14.30 12.51
C ASP A 141 11.18 13.68 13.76
N MET A 142 11.02 12.36 13.77
CA MET A 142 10.27 11.64 14.79
C MET A 142 10.81 10.22 14.98
N VAL A 143 10.83 9.75 16.22
CA VAL A 143 11.10 8.36 16.57
C VAL A 143 9.95 7.83 17.42
N VAL A 144 9.33 6.72 17.03
CA VAL A 144 8.21 6.11 17.75
C VAL A 144 8.58 4.71 18.19
N ASN A 145 8.70 4.49 19.50
CA ASN A 145 8.88 3.17 20.09
C ASN A 145 7.50 2.57 20.36
N LEU A 146 7.17 1.42 19.75
CA LEU A 146 5.83 0.82 19.75
C LEU A 146 5.44 0.11 21.05
N GLY A 147 6.20 0.27 22.14
CA GLY A 147 5.99 -0.42 23.40
C GLY A 147 6.61 -1.81 23.46
N ASP A 148 6.35 -2.50 24.58
CA ASP A 148 7.15 -3.63 25.05
C ASP A 148 8.65 -3.28 25.03
N PHE A 149 8.93 -2.07 25.52
CA PHE A 149 10.26 -1.49 25.51
C PHE A 149 11.14 -2.14 26.58
N LEU A 150 10.59 -2.28 27.78
CA LEU A 150 11.17 -3.09 28.86
C LEU A 150 10.42 -4.40 28.98
N ASP A 151 11.14 -5.50 29.21
CA ASP A 151 10.56 -6.76 29.64
C ASP A 151 10.72 -6.96 31.15
N PHE A 152 9.69 -6.55 31.89
CA PHE A 152 9.59 -6.83 33.31
C PHE A 152 9.09 -8.24 33.59
N ALA A 153 9.91 -9.24 33.27
CA ALA A 153 9.59 -10.66 33.48
C ALA A 153 9.29 -11.00 34.95
N GLU A 154 10.00 -10.38 35.90
CA GLU A 154 9.79 -10.49 37.36
C GLU A 154 8.39 -10.08 37.83
N PHE A 155 7.71 -9.24 37.05
CA PHE A 155 6.35 -8.75 37.34
C PHE A 155 5.31 -9.43 36.44
N GLY A 156 5.70 -10.50 35.75
CA GLY A 156 4.86 -11.28 34.87
C GLY A 156 3.83 -12.14 35.61
N LYS A 157 2.81 -12.59 34.88
CA LYS A 157 1.81 -13.56 35.36
C LYS A 157 2.14 -15.02 35.01
N PHE A 158 3.11 -15.20 34.11
CA PHE A 158 3.54 -16.51 33.63
C PHE A 158 4.54 -17.11 34.62
N GLU A 159 4.94 -18.36 34.38
CA GLU A 159 5.88 -19.08 35.25
C GLU A 159 7.07 -18.20 35.63
N GLN A 160 7.23 -17.97 36.93
CA GLN A 160 8.27 -17.12 37.47
C GLN A 160 9.51 -17.98 37.67
N GLU A 161 10.41 -17.91 36.70
CA GLU A 161 11.72 -18.55 36.77
C GLU A 161 12.58 -17.81 37.81
N PRO A 162 13.32 -18.52 38.68
CA PRO A 162 14.25 -17.87 39.61
C PRO A 162 15.28 -16.96 38.92
N ALA A 163 15.63 -17.27 37.66
CA ALA A 163 16.55 -16.51 36.84
C ALA A 163 16.07 -15.09 36.50
N PHE A 164 14.77 -14.79 36.62
CA PHE A 164 14.29 -13.42 36.40
C PHE A 164 14.61 -12.50 37.58
N ALA A 165 14.77 -13.03 38.79
CA ALA A 165 14.91 -12.21 39.98
C ALA A 165 16.14 -11.28 39.90
N LYS A 166 15.95 -10.01 40.32
CA LYS A 166 17.01 -8.99 40.39
C LYS A 166 17.55 -8.54 39.02
N THR A 167 16.80 -8.71 37.94
CA THR A 167 17.17 -8.28 36.58
C THR A 167 16.55 -6.93 36.20
N THR A 168 15.51 -6.50 36.91
CA THR A 168 14.74 -5.28 36.64
C THR A 168 15.62 -4.03 36.55
N GLN A 169 16.60 -3.87 37.44
CA GLN A 169 17.48 -2.69 37.39
C GLN A 169 18.36 -2.70 36.13
N ALA A 170 18.88 -3.86 35.73
CA ALA A 170 19.67 -3.98 34.51
C ALA A 170 18.83 -3.65 33.25
N ALA A 171 17.57 -4.08 33.24
CA ALA A 171 16.61 -3.75 32.18
C ALA A 171 16.39 -2.22 32.08
N VAL A 172 16.11 -1.57 33.21
CA VAL A 172 15.93 -0.11 33.28
C VAL A 172 17.19 0.63 32.80
N ASP A 173 18.37 0.23 33.27
CA ASP A 173 19.64 0.87 32.89
C ASP A 173 19.92 0.73 31.39
N ARG A 174 19.71 -0.47 30.82
CA ARG A 174 19.92 -0.71 29.38
C ARG A 174 18.88 0.01 28.53
N GLY A 175 17.62 0.04 28.96
CA GLY A 175 16.55 0.76 28.30
C GLY A 175 16.78 2.26 28.26
N HIS A 176 17.22 2.85 29.37
CA HIS A 176 17.61 4.25 29.42
C HIS A 176 18.77 4.55 28.46
N ARG A 177 19.81 3.70 28.42
CA ARG A 177 20.90 3.83 27.44
C ARG A 177 20.40 3.79 26.00
N PHE A 178 19.46 2.91 25.68
CA PHE A 178 18.91 2.83 24.31
C PHE A 178 18.17 4.11 23.90
N LEU A 179 17.40 4.72 24.82
CA LEU A 179 16.77 6.02 24.56
C LEU A 179 17.81 7.13 24.39
N CYS A 180 18.89 7.10 25.18
CA CYS A 180 20.02 8.03 25.01
C CYS A 180 20.68 7.85 23.64
N ASP A 181 20.86 6.61 23.17
CA ASP A 181 21.38 6.34 21.82
C ASP A 181 20.46 6.93 20.75
N GLN A 182 19.14 6.79 20.89
CA GLN A 182 18.17 7.41 19.97
C GLN A 182 18.30 8.95 19.99
N ARG A 183 18.29 9.56 21.17
CA ARG A 183 18.38 11.03 21.33
C ARG A 183 19.68 11.61 20.80
N VAL A 184 20.82 10.98 21.06
CA VAL A 184 22.12 11.48 20.57
C VAL A 184 22.20 11.40 19.05
N ASN A 185 21.62 10.37 18.44
CA ASN A 185 21.65 10.16 16.99
C ASN A 185 20.51 10.87 16.23
N ALA A 186 19.50 11.36 16.95
CA ALA A 186 18.38 12.14 16.42
C ALA A 186 18.02 13.28 17.40
N PRO A 187 18.92 14.28 17.57
CA PRO A 187 18.82 15.27 18.64
C PRO A 187 17.56 16.12 18.57
N ASP A 188 17.11 16.46 17.35
CA ASP A 188 15.96 17.32 17.11
C ASP A 188 14.66 16.52 16.91
N ALA A 189 14.72 15.18 16.89
CA ALA A 189 13.56 14.34 16.67
C ALA A 189 12.58 14.38 17.84
N HIS A 190 11.29 14.35 17.54
CA HIS A 190 10.27 14.08 18.55
C HIS A 190 10.26 12.59 18.89
N ILE A 191 10.67 12.22 20.11
CA ILE A 191 10.79 10.82 20.51
C ILE A 191 9.59 10.45 21.37
N VAL A 192 8.90 9.38 20.97
CA VAL A 192 7.69 8.86 21.61
C VAL A 192 7.94 7.43 22.06
N LEU A 193 7.46 7.10 23.25
CA LEU A 193 7.44 5.75 23.80
C LEU A 193 6.00 5.37 24.17
N LEU A 194 5.43 4.42 23.43
CA LEU A 194 4.15 3.83 23.78
C LEU A 194 4.33 2.78 24.88
N GLU A 195 3.35 2.64 25.77
CA GLU A 195 3.30 1.54 26.73
C GLU A 195 2.82 0.25 26.05
N GLY A 196 3.57 -0.84 26.23
CA GLY A 196 3.14 -2.19 25.89
C GLY A 196 2.66 -3.00 27.09
N ASN A 197 2.28 -4.26 26.86
CA ASN A 197 1.83 -5.13 27.94
C ASN A 197 2.95 -5.56 28.90
N HIS A 198 4.20 -5.58 28.47
CA HIS A 198 5.37 -5.87 29.31
C HIS A 198 5.74 -4.67 30.19
N ASP A 199 5.71 -3.45 29.63
CA ASP A 199 5.95 -2.21 30.40
C ASP A 199 4.94 -2.06 31.54
N ARG A 200 3.66 -2.33 31.24
CA ARG A 200 2.54 -2.21 32.19
C ARG A 200 2.62 -3.19 33.37
N ARG A 201 3.47 -4.23 33.31
CA ARG A 201 3.61 -5.23 34.39
C ARG A 201 4.05 -4.59 35.70
N LEU A 202 4.96 -3.62 35.66
CA LEU A 202 5.42 -2.90 36.85
C LEU A 202 4.25 -2.21 37.58
N GLN A 203 3.44 -1.44 36.85
CA GLN A 203 2.28 -0.75 37.42
C GLN A 203 1.29 -1.75 38.03
N LYS A 204 1.03 -2.88 37.34
CA LYS A 204 0.15 -3.95 37.84
C LYS A 204 0.71 -4.58 39.11
N ALA A 205 2.01 -4.87 39.16
CA ALA A 205 2.65 -5.45 40.33
C ALA A 205 2.58 -4.52 41.54
N VAL A 206 2.85 -3.23 41.37
CA VAL A 206 2.70 -2.22 42.44
C VAL A 206 1.24 -2.15 42.90
N THR A 207 0.29 -2.08 41.97
CA THR A 207 -1.14 -2.01 42.30
C THR A 207 -1.60 -3.24 43.10
N ASN A 208 -1.18 -4.44 42.70
CA ASN A 208 -1.65 -5.68 43.30
C ASN A 208 -0.98 -5.99 44.65
N ASN A 209 0.29 -5.63 44.82
CA ASN A 209 1.09 -6.04 45.99
C ASN A 209 1.33 -4.91 46.99
N THR A 210 1.27 -3.65 46.54
CA THR A 210 1.55 -2.48 47.39
C THR A 210 0.79 -1.26 46.85
N ALA A 211 -0.55 -1.34 46.81
CA ALA A 211 -1.40 -0.28 46.26
C ALA A 211 -1.15 1.10 46.89
N ALA A 212 -0.73 1.15 48.16
CA ALA A 212 -0.39 2.40 48.84
C ALA A 212 0.86 3.10 48.27
N ALA A 213 1.73 2.37 47.56
CA ALA A 213 2.87 2.94 46.85
C ALA A 213 2.51 3.43 45.44
N LEU A 214 1.32 3.09 44.94
CA LEU A 214 0.83 3.58 43.66
C LEU A 214 0.71 5.11 43.75
N HIS A 215 1.24 5.81 42.75
CA HIS A 215 1.26 7.28 42.69
C HIS A 215 2.16 8.01 43.69
N LEU A 216 3.00 7.31 44.48
CA LEU A 216 4.06 8.01 45.22
C LEU A 216 4.98 8.72 44.23
N LYS A 217 5.25 10.00 44.50
CA LYS A 217 6.12 10.87 43.70
C LYS A 217 7.29 11.36 44.54
N ARG A 218 8.30 11.92 43.88
CA ARG A 218 9.38 12.63 44.55
C ARG A 218 8.82 13.81 45.36
N ALA A 219 9.42 14.09 46.52
CA ALA A 219 9.02 15.20 47.38
C ALA A 219 9.05 16.53 46.62
N GLU A 220 8.04 17.38 46.87
CA GLU A 220 7.87 18.70 46.22
C GLU A 220 7.82 18.67 44.68
N ALA A 221 7.46 17.53 44.08
CA ALA A 221 7.33 17.37 42.63
C ALA A 221 5.95 16.77 42.25
N PRO A 222 4.83 17.48 42.53
CA PRO A 222 3.48 16.95 42.35
C PRO A 222 3.11 16.69 40.89
N ASP A 223 3.74 17.37 39.94
CA ASP A 223 3.50 17.21 38.50
C ASP A 223 4.39 16.13 37.86
N ASP A 224 5.35 15.59 38.61
CA ASP A 224 6.30 14.58 38.14
C ASP A 224 5.64 13.18 38.04
N TRP A 225 6.35 12.23 37.46
CA TRP A 225 5.88 10.87 37.35
C TRP A 225 5.94 10.12 38.69
N PRO A 226 5.05 9.13 38.94
CA PRO A 226 5.19 8.24 40.09
C PRO A 226 6.55 7.52 40.08
N VAL A 227 7.19 7.39 41.24
CA VAL A 227 8.54 6.82 41.39
C VAL A 227 8.64 5.41 40.84
N MET A 228 7.58 4.61 40.99
CA MET A 228 7.49 3.23 40.50
C MET A 228 6.83 3.13 39.12
N SER A 229 7.05 4.12 38.25
CA SER A 229 6.53 4.13 36.87
C SER A 229 7.68 4.09 35.86
N VAL A 230 7.42 3.51 34.69
CA VAL A 230 8.38 3.47 33.57
C VAL A 230 8.92 4.86 33.23
N PRO A 231 8.10 5.91 33.11
CA PRO A 231 8.62 7.24 32.80
C PRO A 231 9.61 7.79 33.81
N TYR A 232 9.36 7.56 35.10
CA TYR A 232 10.26 8.01 36.15
C TYR A 232 11.58 7.22 36.14
N LEU A 233 11.50 5.89 36.06
CA LEU A 233 12.68 5.03 36.10
C LEU A 233 13.59 5.21 34.88
N LEU A 234 13.02 5.50 33.70
CA LEU A 234 13.77 5.79 32.48
C LEU A 234 14.15 7.26 32.31
N ARG A 235 13.76 8.13 33.25
CA ARG A 235 14.08 9.57 33.25
C ARG A 235 13.56 10.30 32.00
N LEU A 236 12.38 9.91 31.51
CA LEU A 236 11.87 10.35 30.20
C LEU A 236 11.65 11.86 30.10
N ASN A 237 11.21 12.51 31.19
CA ASN A 237 10.89 13.93 31.25
C ASN A 237 12.09 14.83 31.53
N GLU A 238 13.30 14.30 31.62
CA GLU A 238 14.49 15.12 31.80
C GLU A 238 14.92 15.78 30.49
N ASP A 239 15.39 17.02 30.56
CA ASP A 239 15.73 17.85 29.38
C ASP A 239 16.70 17.16 28.40
N HIS A 240 17.62 16.34 28.92
CA HIS A 240 18.61 15.65 28.10
C HIS A 240 18.02 14.51 27.26
N LEU A 241 16.82 14.03 27.60
CA LEU A 241 16.17 12.90 26.95
C LEU A 241 14.85 13.32 26.27
N ASN A 242 13.98 14.03 27.00
CA ASN A 242 12.74 14.62 26.53
C ASN A 242 11.92 13.67 25.64
N VAL A 243 11.46 12.56 26.22
CA VAL A 243 10.68 11.53 25.54
C VAL A 243 9.22 11.64 25.97
N GLU A 244 8.32 11.75 24.99
CA GLU A 244 6.88 11.68 25.23
C GLU A 244 6.47 10.24 25.56
N TYR A 245 5.78 10.05 26.68
CA TYR A 245 5.27 8.74 27.07
C TYR A 245 3.76 8.62 26.85
N VAL A 246 3.35 7.63 26.07
CA VAL A 246 1.96 7.33 25.77
C VAL A 246 1.54 6.09 26.53
N GLY A 247 1.10 6.29 27.78
CA GLY A 247 0.62 5.23 28.66
C GLY A 247 -0.82 4.76 28.36
N GLY A 248 -1.27 3.76 29.10
CA GLY A 248 -2.66 3.31 29.08
C GLY A 248 -2.93 2.09 28.21
N TYR A 249 -1.94 1.21 28.01
CA TYR A 249 -2.09 -0.03 27.25
C TYR A 249 -3.38 -0.79 27.66
N PRO A 250 -4.25 -1.24 26.73
CA PRO A 250 -4.10 -1.23 25.27
C PRO A 250 -4.68 0.00 24.56
N ALA A 251 -5.14 1.02 25.28
CA ALA A 251 -5.84 2.17 24.70
C ALA A 251 -4.91 3.30 24.25
N GLY A 252 -3.62 3.23 24.58
CA GLY A 252 -2.61 4.22 24.16
C GLY A 252 -2.48 4.28 22.64
N ILE A 253 -2.53 5.49 22.09
CA ILE A 253 -2.43 5.77 20.65
C ILE A 253 -1.62 7.04 20.43
N TYR A 254 -0.76 7.03 19.43
CA TYR A 254 0.00 8.18 18.99
C TYR A 254 -0.21 8.42 17.50
N TRP A 255 -0.45 9.66 17.07
CA TRP A 255 -0.71 9.97 15.66
C TRP A 255 0.53 10.58 15.01
N ILE A 256 1.09 9.90 14.01
CA ILE A 256 2.18 10.45 13.18
C ILE A 256 1.65 11.62 12.35
N ASN A 257 0.45 11.44 11.78
CA ASN A 257 -0.36 12.50 11.20
C ASN A 257 -1.85 12.14 11.35
N GLN A 258 -2.78 12.90 10.77
CA GLN A 258 -4.23 12.64 10.95
C GLN A 258 -4.74 11.38 10.22
N ASN A 259 -3.88 10.71 9.44
CA ASN A 259 -4.24 9.53 8.65
C ASN A 259 -3.50 8.25 9.06
N LEU A 260 -2.47 8.35 9.91
CA LEU A 260 -1.63 7.24 10.37
C LEU A 260 -1.34 7.36 11.87
N ALA A 261 -1.71 6.33 12.62
CA ALA A 261 -1.42 6.21 14.04
C ALA A 261 -0.55 5.00 14.36
N CYS A 262 0.09 5.06 15.51
CA CYS A 262 0.83 3.98 16.16
C CYS A 262 0.09 3.56 17.43
N ILE A 263 0.02 2.26 17.66
CA ILE A 263 -0.44 1.64 18.91
C ILE A 263 0.52 0.52 19.27
N HIS A 264 0.54 0.05 20.51
CA HIS A 264 1.26 -1.21 20.80
C HIS A 264 0.57 -2.41 20.12
N GLY A 265 -0.76 -2.45 20.19
CA GLY A 265 -1.58 -3.51 19.61
C GLY A 265 -2.01 -4.55 20.66
N HIS A 266 -3.17 -5.16 20.45
CA HIS A 266 -3.75 -6.15 21.36
C HIS A 266 -4.45 -7.31 20.61
N ILE A 267 -4.58 -7.18 19.30
CA ILE A 267 -5.18 -8.18 18.42
C ILE A 267 -4.06 -9.09 17.93
N THR A 268 -4.22 -10.40 18.12
CA THR A 268 -3.29 -11.41 17.61
C THR A 268 -4.08 -12.49 16.89
N ARG A 269 -3.72 -12.76 15.64
CA ARG A 269 -4.27 -13.84 14.80
C ARG A 269 -3.15 -14.71 14.27
N SER A 270 -3.48 -15.97 13.96
CA SER A 270 -2.53 -16.90 13.36
C SER A 270 -2.43 -16.71 11.83
N ARG A 271 -1.41 -17.34 11.21
CA ARG A 271 -1.24 -17.42 9.74
C ARG A 271 -1.12 -16.05 9.04
N GLY A 272 -0.47 -15.07 9.66
CA GLY A 272 -0.21 -13.77 9.02
C GLY A 272 -1.45 -12.93 8.77
N SER A 273 -2.51 -13.11 9.57
CA SER A 273 -3.80 -12.42 9.40
C SER A 273 -4.08 -11.36 10.46
N THR A 274 -3.05 -10.93 11.21
CA THR A 274 -3.25 -9.98 12.31
C THR A 274 -3.51 -8.59 11.77
N VAL A 275 -2.64 -8.09 10.89
CA VAL A 275 -2.83 -6.75 10.29
C VAL A 275 -4.14 -6.67 9.48
N ALA A 276 -4.61 -7.80 8.94
CA ALA A 276 -5.91 -7.90 8.29
C ALA A 276 -7.06 -7.59 9.24
N ALA A 277 -7.02 -8.14 10.45
CA ALA A 277 -8.00 -7.87 11.48
C ALA A 277 -7.89 -6.43 12.00
N VAL A 278 -6.67 -5.93 12.21
CA VAL A 278 -6.42 -4.56 12.70
C VAL A 278 -6.95 -3.51 11.72
N VAL A 279 -6.59 -3.62 10.43
CA VAL A 279 -7.07 -2.64 9.43
C VAL A 279 -8.59 -2.68 9.29
N ASP A 280 -9.23 -3.82 9.59
CA ASP A 280 -10.68 -3.98 9.60
C ASP A 280 -11.39 -3.37 10.80
N ASP A 281 -10.81 -3.49 11.98
CA ASP A 281 -11.37 -2.97 13.21
C ASP A 281 -11.22 -1.45 13.31
N GLU A 282 -10.00 -0.94 13.09
CA GLU A 282 -9.62 0.45 13.38
C GLU A 282 -10.13 1.44 12.33
N ARG A 283 -10.33 1.00 11.08
CA ARG A 283 -10.83 1.82 9.94
C ARG A 283 -10.02 3.10 9.66
N THR A 284 -8.83 3.20 10.24
CA THR A 284 -7.76 4.17 9.98
C THR A 284 -6.46 3.42 9.70
N SER A 285 -5.39 4.12 9.34
CA SER A 285 -4.10 3.45 9.12
C SER A 285 -3.34 3.31 10.43
N ILE A 286 -2.81 2.12 10.67
CA ILE A 286 -2.18 1.74 11.95
C ILE A 286 -0.82 1.10 11.73
N ILE A 287 0.16 1.49 12.53
CA ILE A 287 1.38 0.70 12.77
C ILE A 287 1.30 0.15 14.20
N HIS A 288 1.57 -1.14 14.39
CA HIS A 288 1.54 -1.73 15.71
C HIS A 288 2.67 -2.74 15.96
N GLY A 289 3.02 -2.93 17.23
CA GLY A 289 3.98 -3.93 17.70
C GLY A 289 3.28 -5.22 18.14
N HIS A 290 3.67 -5.76 19.29
CA HIS A 290 3.03 -6.84 20.04
C HIS A 290 3.15 -8.25 19.43
N ILE A 291 3.06 -8.38 18.10
CA ILE A 291 3.02 -9.69 17.43
C ILE A 291 4.37 -10.22 16.96
N HIS A 292 5.41 -9.38 17.02
CA HIS A 292 6.79 -9.68 16.63
C HIS A 292 6.95 -10.18 15.17
N ARG A 293 5.93 -9.99 14.32
CA ARG A 293 5.92 -10.39 12.92
C ARG A 293 5.97 -9.19 12.00
N ILE A 294 6.64 -9.35 10.87
CA ILE A 294 6.59 -8.38 9.79
C ILE A 294 5.34 -8.66 8.96
N GLU A 295 4.35 -7.77 9.04
CA GLU A 295 3.10 -7.86 8.30
C GLU A 295 2.74 -6.48 7.71
N LEU A 296 2.25 -6.43 6.47
CA LEU A 296 1.71 -5.21 5.85
C LEU A 296 0.47 -5.55 5.04
N GLN A 297 -0.60 -4.80 5.26
CA GLN A 297 -1.79 -4.91 4.44
C GLN A 297 -2.40 -3.56 4.12
N HIS A 298 -2.72 -3.35 2.85
CA HIS A 298 -3.56 -2.25 2.39
C HIS A 298 -4.99 -2.72 2.21
N LYS A 299 -5.93 -1.83 2.54
CA LYS A 299 -7.36 -2.07 2.31
C LYS A 299 -8.01 -0.80 1.76
N THR A 300 -8.82 -0.97 0.73
CA THR A 300 -9.63 0.10 0.15
C THR A 300 -11.09 -0.21 0.38
N ARG A 301 -11.83 0.73 0.94
CA ARG A 301 -13.27 0.60 1.20
C ARG A 301 -14.04 1.66 0.44
N ARG A 302 -15.19 1.28 -0.11
CA ARG A 302 -16.15 2.23 -0.66
C ARG A 302 -16.88 2.93 0.49
N THR A 303 -16.86 4.25 0.51
CA THR A 303 -17.62 5.09 1.43
C THR A 303 -18.57 6.00 0.63
N PHE A 304 -19.42 6.77 1.31
CA PHE A 304 -20.26 7.77 0.66
C PHE A 304 -19.44 8.87 -0.02
N GLU A 305 -18.32 9.27 0.59
CA GLU A 305 -17.43 10.33 0.10
C GLU A 305 -16.42 9.86 -0.96
N GLY A 306 -16.39 8.55 -1.24
CA GLY A 306 -15.47 7.95 -2.20
C GLY A 306 -14.71 6.75 -1.64
N ALA A 307 -13.68 6.30 -2.35
CA ALA A 307 -12.84 5.21 -1.88
C ALA A 307 -11.89 5.71 -0.77
N LYS A 308 -11.95 5.09 0.41
CA LYS A 308 -11.01 5.34 1.50
C LYS A 308 -9.97 4.22 1.54
N ARG A 309 -8.68 4.57 1.43
CA ARG A 309 -7.56 3.65 1.63
C ARG A 309 -7.10 3.72 3.10
N SER A 310 -6.82 2.58 3.69
CA SER A 310 -6.13 2.46 4.97
C SER A 310 -5.08 1.35 4.87
N LEU A 311 -4.13 1.33 5.81
CA LEU A 311 -3.21 0.22 5.95
C LEU A 311 -3.07 -0.22 7.40
N ALA A 312 -2.68 -1.47 7.63
CA ALA A 312 -2.11 -1.87 8.90
C ALA A 312 -0.74 -2.49 8.66
N ALA A 313 0.21 -2.17 9.52
CA ALA A 313 1.57 -2.67 9.45
C ALA A 313 2.07 -3.08 10.84
N SER A 314 2.91 -4.11 10.87
CA SER A 314 3.71 -4.49 12.03
C SER A 314 5.15 -4.63 11.55
N PRO A 315 6.13 -3.92 12.15
CA PRO A 315 7.51 -3.94 11.69
C PRO A 315 8.35 -5.08 12.24
N GLY A 316 7.78 -6.01 13.01
CA GLY A 316 8.51 -7.10 13.65
C GLY A 316 8.81 -6.81 15.11
N CYS A 317 10.05 -7.05 15.52
CA CYS A 317 10.58 -6.79 16.86
C CYS A 317 12.08 -6.41 16.79
N LEU A 318 12.64 -5.94 17.90
CA LEU A 318 14.09 -5.76 18.06
C LEU A 318 14.66 -6.73 19.12
N CYS A 319 13.83 -7.60 19.67
CA CYS A 319 14.24 -8.64 20.60
C CYS A 319 14.85 -9.85 19.89
N ARG A 320 15.43 -10.76 20.67
CA ARG A 320 15.94 -12.03 20.17
C ARG A 320 14.79 -12.94 19.75
N ILE A 321 15.02 -13.68 18.67
CA ILE A 321 14.05 -14.60 18.05
C ILE A 321 14.49 -16.07 18.14
N ASP A 322 15.44 -16.36 19.03
CA ASP A 322 16.08 -17.68 19.22
C ASP A 322 15.52 -18.47 20.41
N GLY A 323 14.48 -17.95 21.08
CA GLY A 323 13.86 -18.56 22.27
C GLY A 323 14.32 -17.95 23.60
N ALA A 324 15.23 -16.96 23.59
CA ALA A 324 15.63 -16.26 24.80
C ALA A 324 14.52 -15.42 25.43
N VAL A 325 13.62 -14.86 24.62
CA VAL A 325 12.47 -14.12 25.13
C VAL A 325 11.43 -15.08 25.73
N PRO A 326 10.96 -14.88 26.98
CA PRO A 326 9.91 -15.72 27.56
C PRO A 326 8.60 -15.65 26.75
N SER A 327 8.12 -16.79 26.27
CA SER A 327 6.93 -16.88 25.41
C SER A 327 6.12 -18.16 25.66
N THR A 328 4.93 -18.26 25.07
CA THR A 328 4.06 -19.44 25.22
C THR A 328 4.63 -20.74 24.65
N LYS A 329 5.66 -20.65 23.80
CA LYS A 329 6.33 -21.82 23.19
C LYS A 329 7.79 -21.95 23.60
N GLY A 330 8.31 -21.01 24.40
CA GLY A 330 9.63 -21.11 25.01
C GLY A 330 9.66 -22.15 26.13
N SER A 331 10.85 -22.64 26.43
CA SER A 331 11.13 -23.47 27.60
C SER A 331 12.59 -23.31 27.99
N THR A 332 12.90 -23.59 29.26
CA THR A 332 14.27 -23.74 29.73
C THR A 332 14.64 -25.22 29.89
N ASP A 333 15.94 -25.50 29.89
CA ASP A 333 16.50 -26.77 30.31
C ASP A 333 16.55 -26.87 31.86
N PRO A 334 16.95 -28.01 32.44
CA PRO A 334 17.09 -28.15 33.91
C PRO A 334 18.13 -27.20 34.56
N HIS A 335 18.96 -26.51 33.78
CA HIS A 335 19.91 -25.50 34.25
C HIS A 335 19.35 -24.07 34.12
N GLY A 336 18.08 -23.91 33.71
CA GLY A 336 17.43 -22.61 33.54
C GLY A 336 17.87 -21.88 32.27
N ARG A 337 18.54 -22.55 31.33
CA ARG A 337 18.96 -21.95 30.06
C ARG A 337 17.84 -22.09 29.03
N PRO A 338 17.54 -21.05 28.23
CA PRO A 338 16.55 -21.15 27.18
C PRO A 338 16.96 -22.21 26.17
N VAL A 339 16.04 -23.10 25.85
CA VAL A 339 16.21 -24.04 24.74
C VAL A 339 15.87 -23.31 23.46
N ASN A 340 16.70 -23.47 22.43
CA ASN A 340 16.45 -22.83 21.14
C ASN A 340 15.06 -23.22 20.63
N ALA A 341 14.20 -22.20 20.51
CA ALA A 341 12.83 -22.32 20.03
C ALA A 341 12.56 -21.15 19.10
N VAL A 342 12.47 -21.43 17.81
CA VAL A 342 12.19 -20.42 16.79
C VAL A 342 10.69 -20.28 16.62
N GLU A 343 10.13 -19.19 17.13
CA GLU A 343 8.78 -18.78 16.80
C GLU A 343 8.75 -18.09 15.43
N ASP A 344 7.54 -17.93 14.87
CA ASP A 344 7.33 -17.14 13.66
C ASP A 344 7.43 -15.65 14.00
N TRP A 345 8.63 -15.20 14.38
CA TRP A 345 9.01 -13.83 14.69
C TRP A 345 10.09 -13.36 13.73
N GLN A 346 10.10 -12.07 13.42
CA GLN A 346 11.08 -11.45 12.55
C GLN A 346 11.58 -10.14 13.15
N GLN A 347 12.87 -9.90 13.07
CA GLN A 347 13.47 -8.64 13.48
C GLN A 347 13.30 -7.58 12.40
N GLY A 348 13.05 -6.34 12.79
CA GLY A 348 12.85 -5.25 11.83
C GLY A 348 12.44 -3.93 12.46
N MET A 349 12.21 -2.96 11.59
CA MET A 349 11.73 -1.61 11.93
C MET A 349 10.86 -1.06 10.80
N ALA A 350 10.25 0.10 10.99
CA ALA A 350 9.58 0.83 9.91
C ALA A 350 10.14 2.24 9.75
N VAL A 351 10.11 2.72 8.52
CA VAL A 351 10.39 4.11 8.16
C VAL A 351 9.16 4.67 7.48
N VAL A 352 8.69 5.82 7.95
CA VAL A 352 7.50 6.50 7.43
C VAL A 352 7.91 7.82 6.82
N THR A 353 7.57 8.03 5.54
CA THR A 353 7.66 9.35 4.91
C THR A 353 6.27 9.96 4.89
N TYR A 354 6.07 11.14 5.47
CA TYR A 354 4.72 11.70 5.67
C TYR A 354 4.62 13.21 5.48
N GLU A 355 3.41 13.68 5.20
CA GLU A 355 2.99 15.08 5.30
C GLU A 355 2.27 15.31 6.63
N GLU A 356 2.47 16.48 7.22
CA GLU A 356 1.71 16.91 8.40
C GLU A 356 0.22 17.08 8.09
N GLY A 357 -0.59 17.18 9.14
CA GLY A 357 -2.04 17.36 9.00
C GLY A 357 -2.72 16.11 8.43
N ASP A 358 -3.62 16.31 7.47
CA ASP A 358 -4.39 15.27 6.77
C ASP A 358 -3.73 14.82 5.45
N GLY A 359 -2.42 15.05 5.31
CA GLY A 359 -1.67 14.71 4.10
C GLY A 359 -1.33 13.23 3.95
N ASN A 360 -0.58 12.92 2.89
CA ASN A 360 -0.22 11.54 2.57
C ASN A 360 0.91 11.01 3.45
N PHE A 361 1.05 9.68 3.44
CA PHE A 361 2.17 8.99 4.05
C PHE A 361 2.50 7.72 3.25
N ASP A 362 3.72 7.22 3.44
CA ASP A 362 4.19 5.95 2.93
C ASP A 362 4.96 5.22 4.04
N VAL A 363 4.79 3.90 4.12
CA VAL A 363 5.39 3.05 5.16
C VAL A 363 6.28 2.02 4.50
N GLU A 364 7.58 2.08 4.81
CA GLU A 364 8.58 1.10 4.41
C GLU A 364 8.91 0.20 5.60
N LEU A 365 8.68 -1.10 5.48
CA LEU A 365 9.14 -2.08 6.46
C LEU A 365 10.58 -2.48 6.11
N VAL A 366 11.45 -2.46 7.12
CA VAL A 366 12.88 -2.76 6.97
C VAL A 366 13.20 -4.00 7.80
N PRO A 367 13.25 -5.19 7.16
CA PRO A 367 13.66 -6.41 7.84
C PRO A 367 15.13 -6.32 8.27
N ILE A 368 15.41 -6.80 9.47
CA ILE A 368 16.76 -7.02 9.99
C ILE A 368 16.92 -8.53 10.14
N SER A 369 18.01 -9.07 9.60
CA SER A 369 18.29 -10.51 9.67
C SER A 369 19.74 -10.74 10.03
N ARG A 370 19.96 -11.42 11.16
CA ARG A 370 21.31 -11.76 11.66
C ARG A 370 22.18 -10.50 11.85
N GLY A 371 21.59 -9.42 12.36
CA GLY A 371 22.28 -8.14 12.54
C GLY A 371 22.66 -7.46 11.23
N GLU A 372 21.91 -7.68 10.14
CA GLU A 372 22.16 -7.06 8.83
C GLU A 372 20.85 -6.57 8.20
N ALA A 373 20.90 -5.46 7.46
CA ALA A 373 19.77 -4.92 6.70
C ALA A 373 20.21 -4.24 5.41
N ILE A 374 19.33 -4.23 4.41
CA ILE A 374 19.49 -3.42 3.20
C ILE A 374 18.33 -2.42 3.18
N PHE A 375 18.64 -1.13 3.18
CA PHE A 375 17.64 -0.08 3.14
C PHE A 375 18.03 1.01 2.15
N ARG A 376 17.12 1.30 1.20
CA ARG A 376 17.30 2.30 0.13
C ARG A 376 18.66 2.20 -0.59
N GLY A 377 19.10 0.97 -0.87
CA GLY A 377 20.35 0.67 -1.57
C GLY A 377 21.63 0.73 -0.71
N THR A 378 21.51 1.05 0.59
CA THR A 378 22.62 1.02 1.55
C THR A 378 22.57 -0.27 2.37
N TYR A 379 23.73 -0.90 2.56
CA TYR A 379 23.87 -2.09 3.39
C TYR A 379 24.36 -1.71 4.78
N TYR A 380 23.65 -2.22 5.79
CA TYR A 380 23.92 -2.00 7.22
C TYR A 380 24.27 -3.33 7.87
N ARG A 381 25.23 -3.30 8.78
CA ARG A 381 25.66 -4.47 9.55
C ARG A 381 26.01 -4.05 10.96
N ALA A 382 25.55 -4.83 11.92
CA ALA A 382 25.83 -4.61 13.34
C ALA A 382 27.34 -4.47 13.57
N ARG A 383 27.71 -3.45 14.33
CA ARG A 383 29.09 -3.23 14.75
C ARG A 383 29.49 -4.36 15.70
N SER A 384 30.72 -4.86 15.55
CA SER A 384 31.26 -5.83 16.50
C SER A 384 31.36 -5.16 17.87
N THR A 385 30.57 -5.66 18.82
CA THR A 385 30.56 -5.25 20.23
C THR A 385 31.73 -5.84 21.00
#